data_AF-A0A5B0WGB8-F1
#
_entry.id   AF-A0A5B0WGB8-F1
#
_cell.length_a   1.000
_cell.length_b   1.000
_cell.length_c   1.000
_cell.angle_alpha   90.00
_cell.angle_beta   90.00
_cell.angle_gamma   90.00
#
_symmetry.space_group_name_H-M   'P 1'
#
loop_
_entity.id
_entity.type
_entity.pdbx_description
1 polymer ?
#
loop_
_entity_poly.entity_id
_entity_poly.type
_entity_poly.pdbx_seq_one_letter_code
_entity_poly.pdbx_strand_id
1 'polypeptide(L)' 'MKKIDAIALAGSKAKLARLLKVSKGAVSQWGEDIPELRALQIEKLLKNKKHLLNHKEA' A
#
# COMPACT_ATOMS: atom_id res chain seq x y z
N MET A 1 -8.89 6.96 3.08
CA MET A 1 -8.42 6.56 1.72
C MET A 1 -9.23 5.35 1.33
N LYS A 2 -9.83 5.30 0.14
CA LYS A 2 -10.61 4.13 -0.25
C LYS A 2 -9.71 2.93 -0.51
N LYS A 3 -10.20 1.74 -0.13
CA LYS A 3 -9.48 0.48 -0.34
C LYS A 3 -9.09 0.25 -1.79
N ILE A 4 -9.98 0.61 -2.71
CA ILE A 4 -9.76 0.50 -4.14
C ILE A 4 -8.54 1.30 -4.60
N ASP A 5 -8.37 2.52 -4.08
CA ASP A 5 -7.26 3.39 -4.44
C ASP A 5 -5.93 2.85 -3.91
N ALA A 6 -5.91 2.36 -2.67
CA ALA A 6 -4.71 1.69 -2.14
C ALA A 6 -4.32 0.44 -2.92
N ILE A 7 -5.31 -0.35 -3.34
CA ILE A 7 -5.06 -1.54 -4.17
C ILE A 7 -4.51 -1.12 -5.53
N ALA A 8 -5.08 -0.08 -6.16
CA ALA A 8 -4.61 0.46 -7.42
C ALA A 8 -3.18 1.01 -7.32
N LEU A 9 -2.88 1.78 -6.27
CA LEU A 9 -1.55 2.34 -6.00
C LEU A 9 -0.50 1.27 -5.71
N ALA A 10 -0.87 0.21 -4.99
CA ALA A 10 0.01 -0.93 -4.75
C ALA A 10 0.12 -1.85 -5.97
N GLY A 11 -0.81 -1.75 -6.92
CA GLY A 11 -0.94 -2.56 -8.14
C GLY A 11 -1.79 -3.82 -7.96
N SER A 12 -1.82 -4.43 -6.77
CA SER A 12 -2.76 -5.53 -6.48
C SER A 12 -2.97 -5.72 -4.99
N LYS A 13 -4.08 -6.36 -4.61
CA LYS A 13 -4.43 -6.67 -3.22
C LYS A 13 -3.35 -7.53 -2.53
N ALA A 14 -2.77 -8.48 -3.26
CA ALA A 14 -1.69 -9.32 -2.76
C ALA A 14 -0.39 -8.53 -2.56
N LYS A 15 -0.09 -7.58 -3.47
CA LYS A 15 1.10 -6.73 -3.37
C LYS A 15 0.97 -5.74 -2.21
N LEU A 16 -0.22 -5.18 -2.02
CA LEU A 16 -0.57 -4.33 -0.87
C LEU A 16 -0.39 -5.08 0.46
N ALA A 17 -0.90 -6.30 0.57
CA ALA A 17 -0.74 -7.14 1.75
C ALA A 17 0.75 -7.40 2.08
N ARG A 18 1.55 -7.71 1.05
CA ARG A 18 3.00 -7.92 1.19
C ARG A 18 3.74 -6.64 1.59
N LEU A 19 3.38 -5.50 1.00
CA LEU A 19 3.95 -4.17 1.32
C LEU A 19 3.74 -3.80 2.79
N LEU A 20 2.53 -4.05 3.29
CA LEU A 20 2.16 -3.73 4.66
C LEU A 20 2.50 -4.84 5.66
N LYS A 21 3.11 -5.95 5.19
CA LYS A 21 3.40 -7.16 5.98
C LYS A 21 2.17 -7.63 6.77
N VAL A 22 1.00 -7.59 6.14
CA VAL A 22 -0.26 -8.08 6.70
C VAL A 22 -0.77 -9.28 5.93
N SER A 23 -1.66 -10.05 6.55
CA SER A 23 -2.34 -11.16 5.86
C SER A 23 -3.30 -10.62 4.78
N LYS A 24 -3.54 -11.42 3.74
CA LYS A 24 -4.58 -11.11 2.73
C LYS A 24 -5.96 -10.97 3.38
N GLY A 25 -6.22 -11.72 4.46
CA GLY A 25 -7.45 -11.63 5.25
C GLY A 25 -7.65 -10.25 5.86
N ALA A 26 -6.60 -9.65 6.44
CA ALA A 26 -6.67 -8.31 7.00
C ALA A 26 -7.05 -7.26 5.94
N VAL A 27 -6.49 -7.34 4.73
CA VAL A 27 -6.84 -6.43 3.61
C VAL A 27 -8.27 -6.67 3.12
N SER A 28 -8.78 -7.90 3.21
CA SER A 28 -10.18 -8.22 2.90
C SER A 28 -11.15 -7.70 3.95
N GLN A 29 -10.77 -7.73 5.23
CA GLN A 29 -11.58 -7.20 6.34
C GLN A 29 -11.67 -5.69 6.36
N TRP A 30 -10.79 -4.97 5.65
CA TRP A 30 -11.01 -3.54 5.44
C TRP A 30 -12.29 -3.34 4.65
N GLY A 31 -13.15 -2.46 5.16
CA GLY A 31 -14.39 -2.07 4.52
C GLY A 31 -14.16 -1.30 3.22
N GLU A 32 -14.98 -0.29 2.97
CA GLU A 32 -14.77 0.63 1.86
C GLU A 32 -13.59 1.56 2.12
N ASP A 33 -13.47 2.05 3.36
CA ASP A 33 -12.36 2.86 3.81
C ASP A 33 -11.31 2.03 4.55
N ILE A 34 -10.05 2.39 4.32
CA ILE A 34 -8.90 1.75 4.94
C ILE A 34 -8.62 2.46 6.26
N PRO A 35 -8.24 1.75 7.34
CA PRO A 35 -7.82 2.39 8.57
C PRO A 35 -6.75 3.45 8.33
N GLU A 36 -6.90 4.63 8.95
CA GLU A 36 -6.04 5.81 8.73
C GLU A 36 -4.55 5.49 8.88
N LEU A 37 -4.20 4.73 9.92
CA LEU A 37 -2.82 4.28 10.16
C LEU A 37 -2.24 3.49 8.97
N ARG A 38 -3.06 2.68 8.29
CA ARG A 38 -2.64 1.91 7.11
C ARG A 38 -2.52 2.81 5.88
N ALA A 39 -3.42 3.77 5.71
CA ALA A 39 -3.30 4.77 4.64
C ALA A 39 -1.98 5.54 4.75
N LEU A 40 -1.63 6.02 5.95
CA LEU A 40 -0.36 6.70 6.21
C LEU A 40 0.87 5.80 5.96
N GLN A 41 0.80 4.51 6.30
CA GLN A 41 1.86 3.55 5.98
C GLN A 41 2.04 3.38 4.46
N ILE A 42 0.94 3.22 3.72
CA ILE A 42 0.95 3.08 2.26
C ILE A 42 1.58 4.32 1.62
N GLU A 43 1.18 5.51 2.06
CA GLU A 43 1.69 6.78 1.54
C GLU A 43 3.20 6.92 1.77
N LYS A 44 3.69 6.60 2.98
CA LYS A 44 5.13 6.57 3.30
C LYS A 44 5.90 5.56 2.44
N LEU A 45 5.36 4.36 2.26
CA LEU A 45 5.99 3.31 1.47
C LEU A 45 6.06 3.69 -0.02
N LEU A 46 5.01 4.32 -0.56
CA LEU A 46 4.98 4.82 -1.94
C LEU A 46 5.97 5.96 -2.15
N LYS A 47 6.09 6.87 -1.18
CA LYS A 47 7.09 7.95 -1.21
C LYS A 47 8.51 7.40 -1.26
N ASN A 48 8.80 6.38 -0.46
CA ASN A 48 10.10 5.68 -0.49
C ASN A 48 10.32 4.88 -1.78
N LYS A 49 9.27 4.33 -2.39
CA LYS A 49 9.40 3.61 -3.67
C LYS A 49 9.81 4.53 -4.81
N LYS A 50 9.28 5.76 -4.86
CA LYS A 50 9.79 6.79 -5.79
C LYS A 50 11.28 7.05 -5.55
N HIS A 51 11.68 7.21 -4.30
CA HIS A 51 13.09 7.44 -3.96
C HIS A 51 14.01 6.27 -4.37
N LEU A 52 13.56 5.01 -4.23
CA LEU A 52 14.32 3.81 -4.64
C LEU A 52 14.41 3.61 -6.16
N LEU A 53 13.43 4.10 -6.93
CA LEU A 53 13.48 4.06 -8.39
C LEU A 53 14.46 5.11 -8.92
N ASN A 54 14.47 6.30 -8.32
CA ASN A 54 15.41 7.37 -8.66
C ASN A 54 16.88 7.04 -8.34
N HIS A 55 17.15 6.05 -7.47
CA HIS A 55 18.52 5.66 -7.09
C HIS A 55 19.06 4.45 -7.87
N LYS A 56 18.27 3.88 -8.80
CA LYS A 56 18.70 2.79 -9.68
C LYS A 56 19.23 3.25 -11.05
N GLU A 57 19.24 4.56 -11.29
CA GLU A 57 19.73 5.17 -12.54
C GLU A 57 21.05 5.95 -12.35
N ALA A 58 21.77 5.74 -11.25
CA ALA A 58 23.07 6.36 -10.99
C ALA A 58 24.19 5.32 -10.88
#